data_AF-A0A932SK15-F1
#
_entry.id   AF-A0A932SK15-F1
#
_cell.length_a   1.000
_cell.length_b   1.000
_cell.length_c   1.000
_cell.angle_alpha   90.00
_cell.angle_beta   90.00
_cell.angle_gamma   90.00
#
_symmetry.space_group_name_H-M   'P 1'
#
loop_
_entity.id
_entity.type
_entity.pdbx_description
1 polymer ?
#
loop_
_entity_poly.entity_id
_entity_poly.type
_entity_poly.pdbx_seq_one_letter_code
_entity_poly.pdbx_strand_id
1 'polypeptide(L)'
;MIPFTPDPKKAELQRFQEQSLAAAREEEERAAKRKEEHEAEKEQFAARSVENVKEEQAQIARKKKEMRQWRKEEAARKEAIAKDKERRAREEKMLQEKKEEHETFMKKQKAYMDTLHEDAARNALENRKAMEREQQFKAAVARAESEAVQKKYEADAAERQRKNDIEKEFLRARDVLDRKGKERQAAIYSEEVRAKLRIENEMRQKIAILPGSPTAAQQKVTLEKEAQAKASGAEREAAKKRGDANVQLGSERRILEQEMQKRKMDAERATRDRKLAVDAELAATKRQIEEERGRKKL
;
A
#
# COMPACT_ATOMS: atom_id res chain seq x y z
N MET A 1 158.63 -54.10 90.65
CA MET A 1 158.08 -52.72 90.61
C MET A 1 156.57 -52.83 90.49
N ILE A 2 155.85 -52.17 91.39
CA ILE A 2 154.39 -52.25 91.61
C ILE A 2 153.63 -51.71 90.37
N PRO A 3 152.56 -52.38 89.90
CA PRO A 3 151.23 -51.79 90.11
C PRO A 3 150.09 -52.78 90.38
N PHE A 4 149.38 -52.49 91.47
CA PHE A 4 147.93 -52.35 91.58
C PHE A 4 147.02 -53.30 90.77
N THR A 5 146.55 -54.36 91.42
CA THR A 5 145.40 -55.17 91.00
C THR A 5 144.10 -54.35 91.06
N PRO A 6 143.31 -54.21 89.98
CA PRO A 6 142.03 -53.50 90.00
C PRO A 6 140.91 -54.41 90.54
N ASP A 7 140.20 -53.89 91.53
CA ASP A 7 139.10 -54.50 92.27
C ASP A 7 137.82 -54.64 91.39
N PRO A 8 137.31 -55.87 91.13
CA PRO A 8 136.19 -56.11 90.19
C PRO A 8 134.87 -55.42 90.58
N LYS A 9 134.72 -54.98 91.83
CA LYS A 9 133.54 -54.22 92.29
C LYS A 9 133.44 -52.79 91.74
N LYS A 10 134.55 -52.17 91.33
CA LYS A 10 134.53 -50.81 90.76
C LYS A 10 134.03 -50.76 89.32
N ALA A 11 134.23 -51.82 88.54
CA ALA A 11 133.82 -51.88 87.14
C ALA A 11 132.30 -52.05 86.96
N GLU A 12 131.63 -52.80 87.85
CA GLU A 12 130.16 -52.91 87.83
C GLU A 12 129.47 -51.61 88.27
N LEU A 13 130.04 -50.89 89.24
CA LEU A 13 129.47 -49.62 89.71
C LEU A 13 129.49 -48.54 88.62
N GLN A 14 130.54 -48.48 87.79
CA GLN A 14 130.63 -47.55 86.67
C GLN A 14 129.59 -47.84 85.58
N ARG A 15 129.36 -49.11 85.24
CA ARG A 15 128.34 -49.49 84.24
C ARG A 15 126.92 -49.12 84.68
N PHE A 16 126.60 -49.29 85.97
CA PHE A 16 125.31 -48.89 86.51
C PHE A 16 125.11 -47.36 86.50
N GLN A 17 126.18 -46.60 86.77
CA GLN A 17 126.16 -45.14 86.73
C GLN A 17 125.97 -44.62 85.29
N GLU A 18 126.65 -45.20 84.30
CA GLU A 18 126.47 -44.86 82.89
C GLU A 18 125.06 -45.20 82.38
N GLN A 19 124.51 -46.36 82.76
CA GLN A 19 123.14 -46.73 82.38
C GLN A 19 122.08 -45.83 83.01
N SER A 20 122.26 -45.40 84.27
CA SER A 20 121.32 -44.52 84.95
C SER A 20 121.31 -43.11 84.35
N LEU A 21 122.48 -42.59 83.96
CA LEU A 21 122.60 -41.30 83.28
C LEU A 21 122.07 -41.34 81.85
N ALA A 22 122.22 -42.46 81.14
CA ALA A 22 121.62 -42.65 79.82
C ALA A 22 120.08 -42.69 79.88
N ALA A 23 119.50 -43.40 80.86
CA ALA A 23 118.05 -43.46 81.06
C ALA A 23 117.45 -42.10 81.44
N ALA A 24 118.14 -41.31 82.27
CA ALA A 24 117.67 -39.98 82.66
C ALA A 24 117.60 -39.00 81.47
N ARG A 25 118.59 -39.04 80.55
CA ARG A 25 118.58 -38.20 79.34
C ARG A 25 117.47 -38.58 78.37
N GLU A 26 117.18 -39.87 78.22
CA GLU A 26 116.12 -40.34 77.33
C GLU A 26 114.71 -39.96 77.84
N GLU A 27 114.53 -39.88 79.16
CA GLU A 27 113.27 -39.42 79.76
C GLU A 27 113.08 -37.90 79.61
N GLU A 28 114.14 -37.10 79.76
CA GLU A 28 114.10 -35.66 79.50
C GLU A 28 113.74 -35.34 78.04
N GLU A 29 114.29 -36.07 77.06
CA GLU A 29 113.95 -35.85 75.64
C GLU A 29 112.49 -36.21 75.32
N ARG A 30 111.92 -37.25 75.96
CA ARG A 30 110.48 -37.58 75.78
C ARG A 30 109.56 -36.56 76.43
N ALA A 31 109.95 -36.03 77.60
CA ALA A 31 109.18 -34.99 78.28
C ALA A 31 109.18 -33.66 77.49
N ALA A 32 110.31 -33.31 76.86
CA ALA A 32 110.41 -32.14 76.00
C ALA A 32 109.52 -32.27 74.74
N LYS A 33 109.57 -33.42 74.04
CA LYS A 33 108.74 -33.64 72.84
C LYS A 33 107.24 -33.57 73.13
N ARG A 34 106.75 -34.12 74.25
CA ARG A 34 105.33 -34.02 74.62
C ARG A 34 104.87 -32.60 74.93
N LYS A 35 105.75 -31.75 75.47
CA LYS A 35 105.41 -30.33 75.71
C LYS A 35 105.27 -29.57 74.40
N GLU A 36 106.18 -29.77 73.45
CA GLU A 36 106.08 -29.16 72.11
C GLU A 36 104.80 -29.61 71.37
N GLU A 37 104.45 -30.89 71.40
CA GLU A 37 103.21 -31.40 70.78
C GLU A 37 101.96 -30.76 71.39
N HIS A 38 101.92 -30.61 72.71
CA HIS A 38 100.78 -30.03 73.41
C HIS A 38 100.66 -28.50 73.25
N GLU A 39 101.79 -27.79 73.08
CA GLU A 39 101.75 -26.36 72.71
C GLU A 39 101.28 -26.17 71.26
N ALA A 40 101.74 -27.01 70.33
CA ALA A 40 101.29 -26.99 68.94
C ALA A 40 99.78 -27.27 68.78
N GLU A 41 99.22 -28.22 69.54
CA GLU A 41 97.76 -28.49 69.53
C GLU A 41 96.94 -27.31 70.07
N LYS A 42 97.41 -26.64 71.12
CA LYS A 42 96.72 -25.46 71.67
C LYS A 42 96.68 -24.30 70.68
N GLU A 43 97.77 -24.05 69.97
CA GLU A 43 97.82 -23.01 68.95
C GLU A 43 96.90 -23.32 67.77
N GLN A 44 96.84 -24.59 67.33
CA GLN A 44 95.92 -24.99 66.26
C GLN A 44 94.44 -24.86 66.66
N PHE A 45 94.09 -25.18 67.91
CA PHE A 45 92.71 -25.03 68.40
C PHE A 45 92.32 -23.54 68.53
N ALA A 46 93.23 -22.71 69.02
CA ALA A 46 93.02 -21.26 69.11
C ALA A 46 92.81 -20.64 67.73
N ALA A 47 93.62 -21.01 66.73
CA ALA A 47 93.49 -20.51 65.36
C ALA A 47 92.13 -20.87 64.71
N ARG A 48 91.68 -22.13 64.86
CA ARG A 48 90.37 -22.58 64.33
C ARG A 48 89.18 -21.87 64.99
N SER A 49 89.27 -21.56 66.28
CA SER A 49 88.18 -20.87 67.00
C SER A 49 87.95 -19.44 66.49
N VAL A 50 89.03 -18.72 66.15
CA VAL A 50 88.96 -17.35 65.65
C VAL A 50 88.41 -17.33 64.21
N GLU A 51 88.73 -18.34 63.40
CA GLU A 51 88.24 -18.47 62.04
C GLU A 51 86.72 -18.71 62.01
N ASN A 52 86.22 -19.62 62.86
CA ASN A 52 84.79 -19.90 62.98
C ASN A 52 83.96 -18.66 63.39
N VAL A 53 84.45 -17.85 64.34
CA VAL A 53 83.76 -16.62 64.76
C VAL A 53 83.70 -15.58 63.64
N LYS A 54 84.77 -15.46 62.83
CA LYS A 54 84.79 -14.56 61.67
C LYS A 54 83.83 -15.02 60.58
N GLU A 55 83.73 -16.32 60.33
CA GLU A 55 82.77 -16.88 59.38
C GLU A 55 81.32 -16.66 59.80
N GLU A 56 80.98 -16.89 61.08
CA GLU A 56 79.62 -16.63 61.59
C GLU A 56 79.25 -15.15 61.48
N GLN A 57 80.15 -14.22 61.84
CA GLN A 57 79.90 -12.79 61.70
C GLN A 57 79.74 -12.37 60.23
N ALA A 58 80.53 -12.94 59.32
CA ALA A 58 80.39 -12.70 57.89
C ALA A 58 79.04 -13.23 57.35
N GLN A 59 78.58 -14.40 57.80
CA GLN A 59 77.27 -14.94 57.44
C GLN A 59 76.12 -14.08 57.97
N ILE A 60 76.19 -13.61 59.22
CA ILE A 60 75.18 -12.71 59.80
C ILE A 60 75.14 -11.38 59.03
N ALA A 61 76.30 -10.83 58.67
CA ALA A 61 76.37 -9.60 57.89
C ALA A 61 75.80 -9.77 56.47
N ARG A 62 76.07 -10.90 55.80
CA ARG A 62 75.48 -11.25 54.49
C ARG A 62 73.96 -11.38 54.58
N LYS A 63 73.43 -12.16 55.53
CA LYS A 63 71.99 -12.31 55.77
C LYS A 63 71.29 -10.97 56.05
N LYS A 64 71.91 -10.06 56.80
CA LYS A 64 71.37 -8.72 57.05
C LYS A 64 71.34 -7.85 55.77
N LYS A 65 72.34 -7.95 54.90
CA LYS A 65 72.36 -7.24 53.61
C LYS A 65 71.30 -7.79 52.65
N GLU A 66 71.21 -9.11 52.53
CA GLU A 66 70.19 -9.80 51.73
C GLU A 66 68.77 -9.46 52.20
N MET A 67 68.50 -9.46 53.50
CA MET A 67 67.18 -9.06 54.03
C MET A 67 66.85 -7.59 53.74
N ARG A 68 67.84 -6.70 53.74
CA ARG A 68 67.62 -5.29 53.36
C ARG A 68 67.35 -5.14 51.86
N GLN A 69 68.05 -5.89 51.02
CA GLN A 69 67.79 -5.92 49.57
C GLN A 69 66.41 -6.51 49.28
N TRP A 70 66.08 -7.64 49.90
CA TRP A 70 64.76 -8.27 49.78
C TRP A 70 63.63 -7.32 50.20
N ARG A 71 63.77 -6.58 51.32
CA ARG A 71 62.76 -5.58 51.74
C ARG A 71 62.62 -4.43 50.74
N LYS A 72 63.73 -3.97 50.13
CA LYS A 72 63.69 -2.92 49.09
C LYS A 72 63.03 -3.42 47.81
N GLU A 73 63.37 -4.64 47.39
CA GLU A 73 62.78 -5.30 46.22
C GLU A 73 61.29 -5.60 46.45
N GLU A 74 60.91 -6.05 47.64
CA GLU A 74 59.53 -6.32 48.00
C GLU A 74 58.70 -5.02 48.07
N ALA A 75 59.28 -3.94 48.61
CA ALA A 75 58.64 -2.62 48.60
C ALA A 75 58.47 -2.09 47.17
N ALA A 76 59.50 -2.19 46.32
CA ALA A 76 59.43 -1.81 44.91
C ALA A 76 58.42 -2.67 44.13
N ARG A 77 58.34 -3.97 44.42
CA ARG A 77 57.36 -4.89 43.82
C ARG A 77 55.93 -4.54 44.25
N LYS A 78 55.72 -4.20 45.54
CA LYS A 78 54.41 -3.75 46.04
C LYS A 78 54.00 -2.42 45.41
N GLU A 79 54.91 -1.47 45.25
CA GLU A 79 54.66 -0.19 44.57
C GLU A 79 54.37 -0.39 43.08
N ALA A 80 55.09 -1.27 42.39
CA ALA A 80 54.83 -1.60 40.99
C ALA A 80 53.46 -2.27 40.80
N ILE A 81 53.09 -3.19 41.70
CA ILE A 81 51.75 -3.81 41.70
C ILE A 81 50.67 -2.76 41.99
N ALA A 82 50.91 -1.81 42.90
CA ALA A 82 49.95 -0.74 43.17
C ALA A 82 49.76 0.19 41.96
N LYS A 83 50.85 0.61 41.30
CA LYS A 83 50.79 1.42 40.07
C LYS A 83 50.12 0.68 38.91
N ASP A 84 50.39 -0.62 38.75
CA ASP A 84 49.72 -1.43 37.71
C ASP A 84 48.22 -1.61 38.01
N LYS A 85 47.83 -1.80 39.28
CA LYS A 85 46.43 -1.82 39.70
C LYS A 85 45.73 -0.50 39.43
N GLU A 86 46.37 0.63 39.74
CA GLU A 86 45.82 1.96 39.44
C GLU A 86 45.69 2.20 37.93
N ARG A 87 46.68 1.77 37.13
CA ARG A 87 46.62 1.87 35.67
C ARG A 87 45.48 1.03 35.11
N ARG A 88 45.35 -0.23 35.51
CA ARG A 88 44.23 -1.11 35.09
C ARG A 88 42.88 -0.54 35.52
N ALA A 89 42.77 -0.04 36.74
CA ALA A 89 41.53 0.60 37.20
C ALA A 89 41.17 1.85 36.38
N ARG A 90 42.17 2.64 35.93
CA ARG A 90 41.93 3.77 35.02
C ARG A 90 41.52 3.30 33.62
N GLU A 91 42.19 2.27 33.08
CA GLU A 91 41.85 1.68 31.78
C GLU A 91 40.44 1.06 31.78
N GLU A 92 40.06 0.36 32.85
CA GLU A 92 38.72 -0.18 33.06
C GLU A 92 37.67 0.92 33.14
N LYS A 93 37.93 2.01 33.89
CA LYS A 93 37.04 3.18 33.92
C LYS A 93 36.87 3.82 32.55
N MET A 94 37.95 4.06 31.81
CA MET A 94 37.88 4.62 30.45
C MET A 94 37.12 3.70 29.49
N LEU A 95 37.29 2.38 29.61
CA LEU A 95 36.55 1.40 28.81
C LEU A 95 35.07 1.42 29.17
N GLN A 96 34.74 1.52 30.46
CA GLN A 96 33.38 1.60 30.93
C GLN A 96 32.71 2.90 30.48
N GLU A 97 33.38 4.05 30.61
CA GLU A 97 32.92 5.34 30.09
C GLU A 97 32.65 5.27 28.59
N LYS A 98 33.56 4.70 27.79
CA LYS A 98 33.34 4.49 26.35
C LYS A 98 32.15 3.58 26.04
N LYS A 99 31.92 2.54 26.85
CA LYS A 99 30.76 1.66 26.70
C LYS A 99 29.47 2.41 27.00
N GLU A 100 29.44 3.19 28.08
CA GLU A 100 28.29 4.02 28.46
C GLU A 100 28.01 5.11 27.40
N GLU A 101 29.05 5.76 26.88
CA GLU A 101 28.94 6.69 25.73
C GLU A 101 28.39 6.00 24.48
N HIS A 102 28.88 4.81 24.16
CA HIS A 102 28.38 4.03 23.03
C HIS A 102 26.92 3.61 23.22
N GLU A 103 26.54 3.14 24.41
CA GLU A 103 25.15 2.80 24.73
C GLU A 103 24.22 4.00 24.66
N THR A 104 24.64 5.17 25.16
CA THR A 104 23.84 6.40 25.07
C THR A 104 23.72 6.87 23.62
N PHE A 105 24.76 6.74 22.80
CA PHE A 105 24.70 6.99 21.36
C PHE A 105 23.71 6.05 20.67
N MET A 106 23.79 4.74 20.92
CA MET A 106 22.87 3.76 20.33
C MET A 106 21.43 3.98 20.77
N LYS A 107 21.19 4.37 22.03
CA LYS A 107 19.86 4.77 22.51
C LYS A 107 19.33 6.00 21.77
N LYS A 108 20.16 7.03 21.55
CA LYS A 108 19.78 8.22 20.78
C LYS A 108 19.51 7.88 19.31
N GLN A 109 20.35 7.05 18.69
CA GLN A 109 20.17 6.60 17.32
C GLN A 109 18.86 5.80 17.17
N LYS A 110 18.60 4.87 18.09
CA LYS A 110 17.36 4.10 18.10
C LYS A 110 16.13 5.01 18.26
N ALA A 111 16.14 5.92 19.24
CA ALA A 111 15.05 6.87 19.43
C ALA A 111 14.80 7.71 18.17
N TYR A 112 15.86 8.19 17.51
CA TYR A 112 15.76 8.91 16.25
C TYR A 112 15.12 8.05 15.14
N MET A 113 15.57 6.81 14.96
CA MET A 113 15.00 5.89 13.97
C MET A 113 13.53 5.56 14.28
N ASP A 114 13.19 5.33 15.54
CA ASP A 114 11.81 5.08 15.98
C ASP A 114 10.92 6.28 15.63
N THR A 115 11.37 7.52 15.88
CA THR A 115 10.61 8.74 15.48
C THR A 115 10.45 8.88 13.97
N LEU A 116 11.48 8.55 13.18
CA LEU A 116 11.39 8.56 11.72
C LEU A 116 10.37 7.54 11.20
N HIS A 117 10.33 6.34 11.80
CA HIS A 117 9.37 5.31 11.44
C HIS A 117 7.94 5.70 11.85
N GLU A 118 7.75 6.31 13.01
CA GLU A 118 6.45 6.83 13.43
C GLU A 118 5.93 7.92 12.48
N ASP A 119 6.77 8.88 12.10
CA ASP A 119 6.39 9.94 11.15
C ASP A 119 6.12 9.38 9.75
N ALA A 120 6.93 8.42 9.29
CA ALA A 120 6.68 7.72 8.04
C ALA A 120 5.34 6.96 8.06
N ALA A 121 5.02 6.29 9.17
CA ALA A 121 3.75 5.59 9.33
C ALA A 121 2.55 6.55 9.37
N ARG A 122 2.67 7.70 10.07
CA ARG A 122 1.66 8.76 10.06
C ARG A 122 1.44 9.31 8.66
N ASN A 123 2.51 9.66 7.95
CA ASN A 123 2.44 10.15 6.57
C ASN A 123 1.81 9.13 5.62
N ALA A 124 2.15 7.84 5.77
CA ALA A 124 1.54 6.77 4.96
C ALA A 124 0.03 6.64 5.22
N LEU A 125 -0.40 6.74 6.48
CA LEU A 125 -1.82 6.73 6.86
C LEU A 125 -2.58 7.95 6.33
N GLU A 126 -1.99 9.14 6.41
CA GLU A 126 -2.56 10.38 5.86
C GLU A 126 -2.67 10.32 4.34
N ASN A 127 -1.64 9.85 3.65
CA ASN A 127 -1.65 9.65 2.20
C ASN A 127 -2.72 8.63 1.78
N ARG A 128 -2.88 7.53 2.53
CA ARG A 128 -3.93 6.55 2.27
C ARG A 128 -5.32 7.18 2.42
N LYS A 129 -5.57 7.92 3.51
CA LYS A 129 -6.84 8.64 3.72
C LYS A 129 -7.08 9.68 2.62
N ALA A 130 -6.05 10.39 2.17
CA ALA A 130 -6.14 11.35 1.07
C ALA A 130 -6.52 10.66 -0.25
N MET A 131 -5.88 9.53 -0.57
CA MET A 131 -6.23 8.72 -1.75
C MET A 131 -7.65 8.16 -1.69
N GLU A 132 -8.08 7.63 -0.53
CA GLU A 132 -9.44 7.14 -0.34
C GLU A 132 -10.48 8.24 -0.56
N ARG A 133 -10.24 9.46 -0.04
CA ARG A 133 -11.09 10.64 -0.30
C ARG A 133 -11.12 11.01 -1.78
N GLU A 134 -9.99 10.97 -2.47
CA GLU A 134 -9.92 11.27 -3.90
C GLU A 134 -10.67 10.22 -4.74
N GLN A 135 -10.54 8.94 -4.40
CA GLN A 135 -11.28 7.86 -5.05
C GLN A 135 -12.78 8.00 -4.82
N GLN A 136 -13.22 8.32 -3.60
CA GLN A 136 -14.62 8.59 -3.30
C GLN A 136 -15.17 9.76 -4.12
N PHE A 137 -14.40 10.85 -4.25
CA PHE A 137 -14.77 11.98 -5.11
C PHE A 137 -14.92 11.57 -6.58
N LYS A 138 -13.92 10.88 -7.14
CA LYS A 138 -13.96 10.40 -8.53
C LYS A 138 -15.15 9.45 -8.76
N ALA A 139 -15.41 8.56 -7.81
CA ALA A 139 -16.55 7.64 -7.86
C ALA A 139 -17.90 8.38 -7.81
N ALA A 140 -18.03 9.43 -6.98
CA ALA A 140 -19.24 10.23 -6.90
C ALA A 140 -19.51 10.98 -8.22
N VAL A 141 -18.48 11.59 -8.81
CA VAL A 141 -18.59 12.26 -10.12
C VAL A 141 -18.98 11.26 -11.21
N ALA A 142 -18.31 10.10 -11.27
CA ALA A 142 -18.60 9.06 -12.26
C ALA A 142 -20.04 8.50 -12.12
N ARG A 143 -20.53 8.33 -10.89
CA ARG A 143 -21.93 7.93 -10.64
C ARG A 143 -22.91 8.97 -11.19
N ALA A 144 -22.71 10.25 -10.85
CA ALA A 144 -23.56 11.33 -11.36
C ALA A 144 -23.55 11.40 -12.90
N GLU A 145 -22.39 11.21 -13.54
CA GLU A 145 -22.28 11.13 -15.00
C GLU A 145 -23.03 9.92 -15.56
N SER A 146 -22.91 8.75 -14.95
CA SER A 146 -23.61 7.53 -15.39
C SER A 146 -25.13 7.67 -15.28
N GLU A 147 -25.64 8.27 -14.20
CA GLU A 147 -27.06 8.53 -14.00
C GLU A 147 -27.59 9.54 -15.02
N ALA A 148 -26.82 10.60 -15.32
CA ALA A 148 -27.19 11.56 -16.36
C ALA A 148 -27.25 10.91 -17.74
N VAL A 149 -26.28 10.05 -18.08
CA VAL A 149 -26.28 9.28 -19.33
C VAL A 149 -27.52 8.37 -19.40
N GLN A 150 -27.83 7.66 -18.32
CA GLN A 150 -29.01 6.80 -18.26
C GLN A 150 -30.31 7.59 -18.45
N LYS A 151 -30.48 8.72 -17.75
CA LYS A 151 -31.65 9.61 -17.92
C LYS A 151 -31.79 10.11 -19.36
N LYS A 152 -30.68 10.41 -20.05
CA LYS A 152 -30.70 10.80 -21.47
C LYS A 152 -31.16 9.65 -22.37
N TYR A 153 -30.68 8.43 -22.12
CA TYR A 153 -31.13 7.24 -22.86
C TYR A 153 -32.62 6.96 -22.63
N GLU A 154 -33.10 7.10 -21.39
CA GLU A 154 -34.52 6.96 -21.06
C GLU A 154 -35.38 8.01 -21.78
N ALA A 155 -34.90 9.26 -21.86
CA ALA A 155 -35.56 10.31 -22.62
C ALA A 155 -35.65 9.96 -24.12
N ASP A 156 -34.58 9.46 -24.72
CA ASP A 156 -34.57 8.99 -26.13
C ASP A 156 -35.49 7.79 -26.36
N ALA A 157 -35.52 6.83 -25.42
CA ALA A 157 -36.41 5.69 -25.50
C ALA A 157 -37.88 6.13 -25.43
N ALA A 158 -38.20 7.05 -24.52
CA ALA A 158 -39.53 7.63 -24.41
C ALA A 158 -39.94 8.42 -25.66
N GLU A 159 -39.01 9.12 -26.31
CA GLU A 159 -39.26 9.77 -27.60
C GLU A 159 -39.65 8.77 -28.69
N ARG A 160 -38.86 7.71 -28.85
CA ARG A 160 -39.11 6.66 -29.84
C ARG A 160 -40.47 6.02 -29.62
N GLN A 161 -40.79 5.70 -28.37
CA GLN A 161 -42.10 5.15 -28.02
C GLN A 161 -43.23 6.11 -28.38
N ARG A 162 -43.12 7.38 -28.00
CA ARG A 162 -44.12 8.41 -28.34
C ARG A 162 -44.31 8.56 -29.84
N LYS A 163 -43.22 8.59 -30.62
CA LYS A 163 -43.27 8.65 -32.08
C LYS A 163 -44.00 7.45 -32.68
N ASN A 164 -43.72 6.25 -32.18
CA ASN A 164 -44.40 5.02 -32.62
C ASN A 164 -45.90 5.06 -32.29
N ASP A 165 -46.28 5.57 -31.12
CA ASP A 165 -47.69 5.67 -30.72
C ASP A 165 -48.42 6.72 -31.56
N ILE A 166 -47.79 7.86 -31.85
CA ILE A 166 -48.30 8.87 -32.81
C ILE A 166 -48.53 8.25 -34.19
N GLU A 167 -47.61 7.41 -34.69
CA GLU A 167 -47.76 6.73 -35.98
C GLU A 167 -48.94 5.75 -35.97
N LYS A 168 -49.10 4.96 -34.90
CA LYS A 168 -50.25 4.05 -34.75
C LYS A 168 -51.57 4.81 -34.69
N GLU A 169 -51.63 5.90 -33.95
CA GLU A 169 -52.81 6.77 -33.90
C GLU A 169 -53.14 7.35 -35.27
N PHE A 170 -52.13 7.84 -35.99
CA PHE A 170 -52.29 8.34 -37.35
C PHE A 170 -52.84 7.27 -38.30
N LEU A 171 -52.29 6.05 -38.28
CA LEU A 171 -52.76 4.97 -39.13
C LEU A 171 -54.23 4.63 -38.85
N ARG A 172 -54.63 4.55 -37.57
CA ARG A 172 -56.02 4.32 -37.18
C ARG A 172 -56.94 5.45 -37.64
N ALA A 173 -56.52 6.71 -37.47
CA ALA A 173 -57.30 7.87 -37.88
C ALA A 173 -57.45 7.93 -39.41
N ARG A 174 -56.40 7.61 -40.15
CA ARG A 174 -56.42 7.48 -41.61
C ARG A 174 -57.37 6.39 -42.08
N ASP A 175 -57.36 5.21 -41.44
CA ASP A 175 -58.28 4.13 -41.78
C ASP A 175 -59.74 4.52 -41.57
N VAL A 176 -60.04 5.23 -40.46
CA VAL A 176 -61.39 5.75 -40.19
C VAL A 176 -61.80 6.77 -41.26
N LEU A 177 -60.90 7.66 -41.64
CA LEU A 177 -61.14 8.65 -42.69
C LEU A 177 -61.41 7.99 -44.06
N ASP A 178 -60.64 6.96 -44.39
CA ASP A 178 -60.79 6.22 -45.64
C ASP A 178 -62.10 5.44 -45.70
N ARG A 179 -62.54 4.86 -44.57
CA ARG A 179 -63.87 4.23 -44.45
C ARG A 179 -64.99 5.26 -44.66
N LYS A 180 -64.94 6.39 -43.96
CA LYS A 180 -65.91 7.50 -44.13
C LYS A 180 -65.96 7.99 -45.58
N GLY A 181 -64.81 8.07 -46.23
CA GLY A 181 -64.72 8.45 -47.64
C GLY A 181 -65.44 7.46 -48.56
N LYS A 182 -65.19 6.15 -48.37
CA LYS A 182 -65.88 5.09 -49.12
C LYS A 182 -67.39 5.09 -48.87
N GLU A 183 -67.82 5.23 -47.62
CA GLU A 183 -69.24 5.32 -47.25
C GLU A 183 -69.93 6.50 -47.94
N ARG A 184 -69.30 7.68 -47.94
CA ARG A 184 -69.83 8.87 -48.61
C ARG A 184 -69.91 8.70 -50.13
N GLN A 185 -68.89 8.11 -50.75
CA GLN A 185 -68.92 7.80 -52.19
C GLN A 185 -70.02 6.80 -52.54
N ALA A 186 -70.19 5.75 -51.74
CA ALA A 186 -71.24 4.76 -51.91
C ALA A 186 -72.64 5.40 -51.76
N ALA A 187 -72.82 6.32 -50.80
CA ALA A 187 -74.05 7.07 -50.64
C ALA A 187 -74.38 7.90 -51.89
N ILE A 188 -73.42 8.67 -52.42
CA ILE A 188 -73.60 9.47 -53.65
C ILE A 188 -73.97 8.57 -54.83
N TYR A 189 -73.31 7.42 -54.98
CA TYR A 189 -73.63 6.46 -56.04
C TYR A 189 -75.04 5.90 -55.89
N SER A 190 -75.46 5.56 -54.66
CA SER A 190 -76.81 5.07 -54.39
C SER A 190 -77.89 6.12 -54.70
N GLU A 191 -77.62 7.39 -54.40
CA GLU A 191 -78.50 8.51 -54.73
C GLU A 191 -78.61 8.70 -56.26
N GLU A 192 -77.50 8.62 -56.99
CA GLU A 192 -77.48 8.70 -58.46
C GLU A 192 -78.35 7.61 -59.08
N VAL A 193 -78.20 6.35 -58.63
CA VAL A 193 -78.98 5.22 -59.13
C VAL A 193 -80.47 5.41 -58.81
N ARG A 194 -80.82 5.83 -57.59
CA ARG A 194 -82.22 6.11 -57.22
C ARG A 194 -82.83 7.22 -58.07
N ALA A 195 -82.09 8.29 -58.34
CA ALA A 195 -82.54 9.39 -59.18
C ALA A 195 -82.81 8.92 -60.62
N LYS A 196 -81.89 8.14 -61.20
CA LYS A 196 -82.06 7.56 -62.54
C LYS A 196 -83.29 6.66 -62.63
N LEU A 197 -83.47 5.75 -61.68
CA LEU A 197 -84.63 4.85 -61.62
C LEU A 197 -85.95 5.63 -61.47
N ARG A 198 -85.96 6.71 -60.68
CA ARG A 198 -87.14 7.58 -60.56
C ARG A 198 -87.48 8.26 -61.88
N ILE A 199 -86.49 8.82 -62.57
CA ILE A 199 -86.66 9.46 -63.88
C ILE A 199 -87.20 8.45 -64.90
N GLU A 200 -86.66 7.24 -64.91
CA GLU A 200 -87.11 6.16 -65.79
C GLU A 200 -88.55 5.74 -65.50
N ASN A 201 -88.92 5.56 -64.23
CA ASN A 201 -90.28 5.21 -63.84
C ASN A 201 -91.29 6.31 -64.20
N GLU A 202 -90.95 7.58 -63.95
CA GLU A 202 -91.78 8.73 -64.36
C GLU A 202 -92.00 8.76 -65.88
N MET A 203 -90.96 8.45 -66.67
CA MET A 203 -91.05 8.35 -68.13
C MET A 203 -91.93 7.17 -68.57
N ARG A 204 -91.71 5.97 -68.02
CA ARG A 204 -92.54 4.78 -68.32
C ARG A 204 -94.02 5.00 -68.00
N GLN A 205 -94.32 5.64 -66.86
CA GLN A 205 -95.69 6.00 -66.49
C GLN A 205 -96.30 6.95 -67.51
N LYS A 206 -95.59 8.01 -67.91
CA LYS A 206 -96.08 8.95 -68.93
C LYS A 206 -96.28 8.31 -70.30
N ILE A 207 -95.43 7.36 -70.70
CA ILE A 207 -95.61 6.61 -71.95
C ILE A 207 -96.82 5.67 -71.88
N ALA A 208 -97.06 5.02 -70.74
CA ALA A 208 -98.15 4.04 -70.59
C ALA A 208 -99.56 4.63 -70.77
N ILE A 209 -99.72 5.95 -70.56
CA ILE A 209 -100.99 6.68 -70.73
C ILE A 209 -101.19 7.22 -72.15
N LEU A 210 -100.21 7.06 -73.05
CA LEU A 210 -100.31 7.58 -74.42
C LEU A 210 -101.21 6.69 -75.31
N PRO A 211 -102.08 7.27 -76.15
CA PRO A 211 -102.93 6.53 -77.08
C PRO A 211 -102.12 5.94 -78.26
N GLY A 212 -102.61 4.91 -78.94
CA GLY A 212 -101.90 4.23 -80.05
C GLY A 212 -101.79 4.98 -81.38
N SER A 213 -101.76 6.33 -81.37
CA SER A 213 -101.76 7.15 -82.59
C SER A 213 -100.35 7.50 -83.10
N PRO A 214 -100.18 7.92 -84.37
CA PRO A 214 -98.89 8.39 -84.90
C PRO A 214 -98.31 9.60 -84.13
N THR A 215 -99.18 10.47 -83.62
CA THR A 215 -98.80 11.61 -82.77
C THR A 215 -98.24 11.18 -81.41
N ALA A 216 -98.72 10.05 -80.87
CA ALA A 216 -98.18 9.49 -79.63
C ALA A 216 -96.77 8.90 -79.80
N ALA A 217 -96.42 8.41 -80.99
CA ALA A 217 -95.06 7.93 -81.27
C ALA A 217 -94.03 9.09 -81.19
N GLN A 218 -94.38 10.28 -81.68
CA GLN A 218 -93.53 11.47 -81.54
C GLN A 218 -93.43 11.95 -80.09
N GLN A 219 -94.54 11.90 -79.34
CA GLN A 219 -94.56 12.22 -77.91
C GLN A 219 -93.71 11.23 -77.09
N LYS A 220 -93.69 9.95 -77.46
CA LYS A 220 -92.81 8.95 -76.83
C LYS A 220 -91.32 9.31 -76.99
N VAL A 221 -90.90 9.64 -78.22
CA VAL A 221 -89.50 10.02 -78.51
C VAL A 221 -89.08 11.29 -77.76
N THR A 222 -89.98 12.26 -77.61
CA THR A 222 -89.68 13.48 -76.83
C THR A 222 -89.54 13.18 -75.34
N LEU A 223 -90.42 12.36 -74.75
CA LEU A 223 -90.31 11.91 -73.36
C LEU A 223 -89.02 11.13 -73.09
N GLU A 224 -88.59 10.28 -74.02
CA GLU A 224 -87.31 9.56 -73.93
C GLU A 224 -86.11 10.52 -73.93
N LYS A 225 -86.11 11.53 -74.81
CA LYS A 225 -85.06 12.56 -74.83
C LYS A 225 -85.04 13.42 -73.56
N GLU A 226 -86.21 13.80 -73.04
CA GLU A 226 -86.31 14.53 -71.78
C GLU A 226 -85.81 13.70 -70.58
N ALA A 227 -86.16 12.42 -70.53
CA ALA A 227 -85.68 11.50 -69.50
C ALA A 227 -84.16 11.34 -69.58
N GLN A 228 -83.60 11.19 -70.78
CA GLN A 228 -82.16 11.12 -71.00
C GLN A 228 -81.45 12.40 -70.55
N ALA A 229 -82.00 13.58 -70.88
CA ALA A 229 -81.45 14.86 -70.44
C ALA A 229 -81.46 14.99 -68.91
N LYS A 230 -82.55 14.59 -68.24
CA LYS A 230 -82.64 14.57 -66.76
C LYS A 230 -81.66 13.58 -66.14
N ALA A 231 -81.52 12.38 -66.72
CA ALA A 231 -80.58 11.37 -66.24
C ALA A 231 -79.13 11.87 -66.35
N SER A 232 -78.75 12.48 -67.47
CA SER A 232 -77.43 13.13 -67.62
C SER A 232 -77.24 14.30 -66.65
N GLY A 233 -78.30 15.04 -66.31
CA GLY A 233 -78.26 16.05 -65.25
C GLY A 233 -77.92 15.46 -63.88
N ALA A 234 -78.58 14.37 -63.49
CA ALA A 234 -78.31 13.66 -62.24
C ALA A 234 -76.88 13.08 -62.21
N GLU A 235 -76.37 12.56 -63.33
CA GLU A 235 -74.98 12.11 -63.45
C GLU A 235 -73.98 13.23 -63.22
N ARG A 236 -74.21 14.41 -63.81
CA ARG A 236 -73.35 15.59 -63.64
C ARG A 236 -73.34 16.05 -62.19
N GLU A 237 -74.49 16.08 -61.52
CA GLU A 237 -74.58 16.45 -60.11
C GLU A 237 -73.86 15.44 -59.22
N ALA A 238 -74.06 14.13 -59.44
CA ALA A 238 -73.36 13.07 -58.72
C ALA A 238 -71.85 13.13 -58.95
N ALA A 239 -71.39 13.39 -60.18
CA ALA A 239 -69.99 13.58 -60.50
C ALA A 239 -69.38 14.77 -59.75
N LYS A 240 -70.11 15.90 -59.67
CA LYS A 240 -69.70 17.06 -58.87
C LYS A 240 -69.58 16.69 -57.38
N LYS A 241 -70.60 16.06 -56.80
CA LYS A 241 -70.59 15.62 -55.40
C LYS A 241 -69.43 14.66 -55.09
N ARG A 242 -69.11 13.74 -56.02
CA ARG A 242 -67.93 12.85 -55.92
C ARG A 242 -66.63 13.66 -55.93
N GLY A 243 -66.51 14.65 -56.81
CA GLY A 243 -65.37 15.56 -56.87
C GLY A 243 -65.17 16.31 -55.55
N ASP A 244 -66.23 16.95 -55.04
CA ASP A 244 -66.20 17.69 -53.78
C ASP A 244 -65.83 16.79 -52.59
N ALA A 245 -66.39 15.57 -52.52
CA ALA A 245 -66.05 14.59 -51.50
C ALA A 245 -64.57 14.18 -51.55
N ASN A 246 -64.00 13.99 -52.74
CA ASN A 246 -62.58 13.67 -52.91
C ASN A 246 -61.66 14.81 -52.49
N VAL A 247 -62.03 16.06 -52.82
CA VAL A 247 -61.29 17.25 -52.39
C VAL A 247 -61.30 17.35 -50.87
N GLN A 248 -62.46 17.17 -50.24
CA GLN A 248 -62.59 17.21 -48.79
C GLN A 248 -61.74 16.12 -48.11
N LEU A 249 -61.83 14.87 -48.57
CA LEU A 249 -60.99 13.78 -48.07
C LEU A 249 -59.49 14.08 -48.24
N GLY A 250 -59.11 14.67 -49.39
CA GLY A 250 -57.74 15.10 -49.64
C GLY A 250 -57.27 16.15 -48.64
N SER A 251 -58.10 17.15 -48.32
CA SER A 251 -57.78 18.16 -47.31
C SER A 251 -57.66 17.58 -45.90
N GLU A 252 -58.59 16.70 -45.50
CA GLU A 252 -58.59 16.08 -44.17
C GLU A 252 -57.37 15.17 -43.99
N ARG A 253 -56.96 14.43 -45.02
CA ARG A 253 -55.71 13.65 -45.01
C ARG A 253 -54.47 14.52 -44.80
N ARG A 254 -54.37 15.65 -45.51
CA ARG A 254 -53.24 16.58 -45.35
C ARG A 254 -53.19 17.19 -43.95
N ILE A 255 -54.35 17.54 -43.38
CA ILE A 255 -54.41 18.05 -42.00
C ILE A 255 -53.93 16.99 -41.02
N LEU A 256 -54.36 15.74 -41.19
CA LEU A 256 -53.92 14.61 -40.36
C LEU A 256 -52.40 14.40 -40.44
N GLU A 257 -51.83 14.48 -41.65
CA GLU A 257 -50.38 14.35 -41.87
C GLU A 257 -49.59 15.48 -41.22
N GLN A 258 -50.06 16.73 -41.36
CA GLN A 258 -49.44 17.89 -40.71
C GLN A 258 -49.50 17.79 -39.19
N GLU A 259 -50.64 17.34 -38.63
CA GLU A 259 -50.80 17.17 -37.19
C GLU A 259 -49.85 16.09 -36.65
N MET A 260 -49.73 14.95 -37.34
CA MET A 260 -48.78 13.90 -36.99
C MET A 260 -47.34 14.41 -36.99
N GLN A 261 -46.92 15.14 -38.03
CA GLN A 261 -45.59 15.75 -38.09
C GLN A 261 -45.35 16.71 -36.93
N LYS A 262 -46.33 17.59 -36.65
CA LYS A 262 -46.26 18.52 -35.52
C LYS A 262 -46.07 17.79 -34.19
N ARG A 263 -46.88 16.75 -33.92
CA ARG A 263 -46.77 15.97 -32.68
C ARG A 263 -45.41 15.26 -32.55
N LYS A 264 -44.83 14.77 -33.66
CA LYS A 264 -43.48 14.19 -33.66
C LYS A 264 -42.42 15.23 -33.33
N MET A 265 -42.51 16.42 -33.91
CA MET A 265 -41.62 17.55 -33.60
C MET A 265 -41.74 17.99 -32.14
N ASP A 266 -42.96 18.02 -31.60
CA ASP A 266 -43.21 18.36 -30.19
C ASP A 266 -42.60 17.30 -29.25
N ALA A 267 -42.66 16.01 -29.63
CA ALA A 267 -41.98 14.95 -28.90
C ALA A 267 -40.45 15.13 -28.89
N GLU A 268 -39.84 15.46 -30.03
CA GLU A 268 -38.40 15.75 -30.13
C GLU A 268 -37.99 16.95 -29.29
N ARG A 269 -38.78 18.04 -29.33
CA ARG A 269 -38.54 19.23 -28.52
C ARG A 269 -38.58 18.89 -27.03
N ALA A 270 -39.60 18.16 -26.59
CA ALA A 270 -39.70 17.73 -25.20
C ALA A 270 -38.52 16.86 -24.75
N THR A 271 -37.99 15.98 -25.62
CA THR A 271 -36.77 15.21 -25.33
C THR A 271 -35.56 16.11 -25.21
N ARG A 272 -35.41 17.08 -26.13
CA ARG A 272 -34.30 18.05 -26.09
C ARG A 272 -34.32 18.84 -24.78
N ASP A 273 -35.47 19.36 -24.38
CA ASP A 273 -35.63 20.12 -23.15
C ASP A 273 -35.30 19.27 -21.91
N ARG A 274 -35.72 18.00 -21.89
CA ARG A 274 -35.34 17.05 -20.84
C ARG A 274 -33.84 16.80 -20.80
N LYS A 275 -33.19 16.62 -21.95
CA LYS A 275 -31.74 16.42 -22.01
C LYS A 275 -30.98 17.64 -21.49
N LEU A 276 -31.44 18.83 -21.82
CA LEU A 276 -30.87 20.08 -21.29
C LEU A 276 -31.07 20.18 -19.77
N ALA A 277 -32.23 19.79 -19.25
CA ALA A 277 -32.46 19.74 -17.81
C ALA A 277 -31.53 18.73 -17.11
N VAL A 278 -31.32 17.54 -17.69
CA VAL A 278 -30.37 16.54 -17.18
C VAL A 278 -28.93 17.08 -17.15
N ASP A 279 -28.52 17.82 -18.18
CA ASP A 279 -27.21 18.47 -18.22
C ASP A 279 -27.05 19.55 -17.15
N ALA A 280 -28.11 20.34 -16.91
CA ALA A 280 -28.12 21.33 -15.84
C ALA A 280 -28.06 20.67 -14.45
N GLU A 281 -28.81 19.59 -14.23
CA GLU A 281 -28.77 18.79 -13.00
C GLU A 281 -27.37 18.19 -12.76
N LEU A 282 -26.73 17.64 -13.79
CA LEU A 282 -25.38 17.10 -13.71
C LEU A 282 -24.37 18.19 -13.32
N ALA A 283 -24.46 19.37 -13.96
CA ALA A 283 -23.59 20.48 -13.63
C ALA A 283 -23.78 20.97 -12.18
N ALA A 284 -25.02 21.05 -11.70
CA ALA A 284 -25.33 21.40 -10.31
C ALA A 284 -24.78 20.34 -9.33
N THR A 285 -24.96 19.06 -9.64
CA THR A 285 -24.48 17.95 -8.81
C THR A 285 -22.95 17.94 -8.75
N LYS A 286 -22.25 18.15 -9.88
CA LYS A 286 -20.79 18.26 -9.89
C LYS A 286 -20.28 19.41 -9.01
N ARG A 287 -20.94 20.57 -9.06
CA ARG A 287 -20.61 21.70 -8.17
C ARG A 287 -20.80 21.34 -6.70
N GLN A 288 -21.89 20.67 -6.33
CA GLN A 288 -22.11 20.21 -4.96
C GLN A 288 -21.02 19.22 -4.49
N ILE A 289 -20.63 18.26 -5.35
CA ILE A 289 -19.56 17.31 -5.04
C ILE A 289 -18.22 18.06 -4.86
N GLU A 290 -17.95 19.09 -5.66
CA GLU A 290 -16.75 19.94 -5.51
C GLU A 290 -16.78 20.78 -4.23
N GLU A 291 -17.93 21.37 -3.87
CA GLU A 291 -18.11 22.09 -2.62
C GLU A 291 -17.90 21.18 -1.40
N GLU A 292 -18.45 19.97 -1.41
CA GLU A 292 -18.22 18.98 -0.36
C GLU A 292 -16.75 18.56 -0.27
N ARG A 293 -16.06 18.43 -1.41
CA ARG A 293 -14.61 18.17 -1.43
C ARG A 293 -13.84 19.32 -0.80
N GLY A 294 -14.24 20.57 -1.06
CA GLY A 294 -13.66 21.76 -0.42
C GLY A 294 -13.88 21.76 1.09
N ARG A 295 -15.10 21.48 1.55
CA ARG A 295 -15.45 21.41 2.99
C ARG A 295 -14.72 20.31 3.75
N LYS A 296 -14.49 19.14 3.13
CA LYS A 296 -13.77 18.01 3.75
C LYS A 296 -12.23 18.15 3.69
N LYS A 297 -11.72 19.17 3.00
CA LYS A 297 -10.29 19.51 2.95
C LYS A 297 -9.89 20.55 4.01
N LEU A 298 -10.83 21.37 4.47
CA LEU A 298 -10.72 22.22 5.66
C LEU A 298 -11.01 21.40 6.93
#